data_AF-A0A7L7IJ03-F1
#
_entry.id   AF-A0A7L7IJ03-F1
#
_cell.length_a   1.000
_cell.length_b   1.000
_cell.length_c   1.000
_cell.angle_alpha   90.00
_cell.angle_beta   90.00
_cell.angle_gamma   90.00
#
_symmetry.space_group_name_H-M   'P 1'
#
loop_
_entity.id
_entity.type
_entity.pdbx_description
1 polymer ?
#
loop_
_entity_poly.entity_id
_entity_poly.type
_entity_poly.pdbx_seq_one_letter_code
_entity_poly.pdbx_strand_id
1 'polypeptide(L)'
;MNFQHYSLNHRHKGDVVEISLQGNAANIRVMDDINFHRYKSRQRYQYLGGLATKSLTRIQIPNEGNWHVAVDLEGYRGNVRSSVRVL
;
A
#
# COMPACT_ATOMS: atom_id res chain seq x y z
N MET A 1 1.52 6.95 13.88
CA MET A 1 1.76 7.16 12.43
C MET A 1 0.40 7.16 11.79
N ASN A 2 0.11 8.15 10.95
CA ASN A 2 -1.18 8.23 10.27
C ASN A 2 -1.02 7.66 8.86
N PHE A 3 -1.82 6.66 8.54
CA PHE A 3 -1.87 6.03 7.24
C PHE A 3 -3.31 5.62 6.93
N GLN A 4 -3.64 5.56 5.64
CA GLN A 4 -4.86 4.92 5.16
C GLN A 4 -4.57 3.44 4.94
N HIS A 5 -5.48 2.57 5.37
CA HIS A 5 -5.31 1.12 5.30
C HIS A 5 -6.43 0.48 4.49
N TYR A 6 -6.04 -0.40 3.58
CA TYR A 6 -6.95 -1.26 2.82
C TYR A 6 -6.53 -2.72 2.99
N SER A 7 -7.45 -3.57 3.42
CA SER A 7 -7.27 -5.03 3.36
C SER A 7 -7.70 -5.52 1.98
N LEU A 8 -6.82 -6.26 1.30
CA LEU A 8 -7.15 -6.94 0.04
C LEU A 8 -7.63 -8.38 0.27
N ASN A 9 -7.55 -8.84 1.53
CA ASN A 9 -7.76 -10.24 1.92
C ASN A 9 -6.89 -11.16 1.06
N HIS A 10 -7.32 -12.42 0.91
CA HIS A 10 -6.61 -13.42 0.11
C HIS A 10 -6.56 -13.04 -1.37
N ARG A 11 -5.36 -12.96 -1.94
CA ARG A 11 -5.07 -12.66 -3.36
C ARG A 11 -4.21 -13.76 -3.97
N HIS A 12 -4.31 -13.92 -5.28
CA HIS A 12 -3.49 -14.88 -6.02
C HIS A 12 -2.26 -14.21 -6.61
N LYS A 13 -1.25 -15.03 -6.92
CA LYS A 13 -0.09 -14.58 -7.70
C LYS A 13 -0.57 -14.07 -9.05
N GLY A 14 -0.13 -12.88 -9.42
CA GLY A 14 -0.50 -12.24 -10.69
C GLY A 14 -1.63 -11.22 -10.57
N ASP A 15 -2.42 -11.24 -9.49
CA ASP A 15 -3.42 -10.21 -9.23
C ASP A 15 -2.76 -8.83 -9.29
N VAL A 16 -3.42 -7.86 -9.93
CA VAL A 16 -2.90 -6.50 -10.04
C VAL A 16 -3.68 -5.58 -9.10
N VAL A 17 -2.97 -5.02 -8.13
CA VAL A 17 -3.50 -3.99 -7.26
C VAL A 17 -3.31 -2.64 -7.94
N GLU A 18 -4.41 -1.96 -8.23
CA GLU A 18 -4.41 -0.60 -8.71
C GLU A 18 -4.74 0.37 -7.58
N ILE A 19 -3.86 1.35 -7.38
CA ILE A 19 -3.97 2.37 -6.35
C ILE A 19 -4.05 3.72 -7.04
N SER A 20 -5.07 4.50 -6.73
CA SER A 20 -5.18 5.87 -7.18
C SER A 20 -4.94 6.86 -6.03
N LEU A 21 -4.19 7.92 -6.32
CA LEU A 21 -3.89 9.02 -5.40
C LEU A 21 -4.41 10.34 -5.97
N GLN A 22 -4.94 11.18 -5.07
CA GLN A 22 -5.30 12.57 -5.35
C GLN A 22 -4.79 13.48 -4.23
N GLY A 23 -4.29 14.66 -4.62
CA GLY A 23 -3.66 15.60 -3.68
C GLY A 23 -2.14 15.42 -3.65
N ASN A 24 -1.59 15.22 -2.45
CA ASN A 24 -0.14 15.10 -2.26
C ASN A 24 0.43 13.78 -2.80
N ALA A 25 1.72 13.80 -3.15
CA ALA A 25 2.50 12.56 -3.28
C ALA A 25 2.53 11.82 -1.93
N ALA A 26 2.47 10.49 -1.99
CA ALA A 26 2.40 9.65 -0.79
C ALA A 26 3.16 8.34 -1.01
N ASN A 27 3.58 7.70 0.07
CA ASN A 27 4.12 6.37 0.02
C ASN A 27 2.99 5.37 -0.20
N ILE A 28 3.15 4.48 -1.17
CA ILE A 28 2.32 3.28 -1.34
C ILE A 28 3.14 2.09 -0.89
N ARG A 29 2.61 1.33 0.07
CA ARG A 29 3.24 0.14 0.63
C ARG A 29 2.27 -1.03 0.53
N VAL A 30 2.54 -1.95 -0.39
CA VAL A 30 1.80 -3.20 -0.54
C VAL A 30 2.58 -4.31 0.17
N MET A 31 1.93 -4.99 1.11
CA MET A 31 2.58 -5.89 2.06
C MET A 31 1.74 -7.13 2.30
N ASP A 32 2.40 -8.25 2.57
CA ASP A 32 1.74 -9.43 3.15
C ASP A 32 1.36 -9.20 4.63
N ASP A 33 0.66 -10.16 5.23
CA ASP A 33 0.25 -10.13 6.64
C ASP A 33 1.42 -9.88 7.61
N ILE A 34 2.55 -10.55 7.40
CA ILE A 34 3.71 -10.50 8.29
C ILE A 34 4.34 -9.10 8.25
N ASN A 35 4.56 -8.58 7.05
CA ASN A 35 5.16 -7.28 6.84
C ASN A 35 4.22 -6.15 7.24
N PHE A 36 2.91 -6.29 7.04
CA PHE A 36 1.93 -5.31 7.51
C PHE A 36 1.90 -5.24 9.05
N HIS A 37 1.98 -6.37 9.75
CA HIS A 37 2.11 -6.38 11.21
C HIS A 37 3.40 -5.71 11.67
N ARG A 38 4.52 -5.99 11.03
CA ARG A 38 5.82 -5.34 11.33
C ARG A 38 5.78 -3.84 11.06
N TYR A 39 5.15 -3.40 9.96
CA TYR A 39 4.93 -1.99 9.63
C TYR A 39 4.16 -1.26 10.72
N LYS A 40 3.00 -1.81 11.16
CA LYS A 40 2.20 -1.25 12.26
C LYS A 40 3.02 -1.12 13.56
N SER A 41 3.86 -2.12 13.83
CA SER A 41 4.72 -2.17 15.02
C SER A 41 6.04 -1.41 14.87
N ARG A 42 6.28 -0.71 13.76
CA ARG A 42 7.52 0.04 13.47
C ARG A 42 8.79 -0.81 13.54
N GLN A 43 8.67 -2.09 13.20
CA GLN A 43 9.81 -3.00 13.08
C GLN A 43 10.34 -2.95 11.64
N ARG A 44 11.44 -3.67 11.35
CA ARG A 44 11.93 -3.83 9.99
C ARG A 44 10.95 -4.69 9.17
N TYR A 45 10.51 -4.20 8.02
CA TYR A 45 9.58 -4.88 7.11
C TYR A 45 10.00 -4.67 5.66
N GLN A 46 9.39 -5.43 4.75
CA GLN A 46 9.51 -5.30 3.31
C GLN A 46 8.16 -4.92 2.71
N TYR A 47 8.17 -4.25 1.57
CA TYR A 47 6.96 -3.85 0.86
C TYR A 47 7.24 -3.70 -0.63
N LEU A 48 6.17 -3.76 -1.42
CA LEU A 48 6.17 -3.37 -2.82
C LEU A 48 5.62 -1.95 -2.94
N GLY A 49 6.20 -1.14 -3.81
CA GLY A 49 5.84 0.26 -4.00
C GLY A 49 6.95 1.21 -3.57
N GLY A 50 6.57 2.36 -3.03
CA GLY A 50 7.47 3.48 -2.74
C GLY A 50 6.73 4.81 -2.82
N LEU A 51 7.49 5.90 -2.96
CA LEU A 51 6.92 7.23 -3.16
C LEU A 51 6.19 7.30 -4.50
N ALA A 52 4.88 7.46 -4.46
CA ALA A 52 4.04 7.65 -5.63
C ALA A 52 3.75 9.14 -5.81
N THR A 53 4.23 9.69 -6.92
CA THR A 53 3.97 11.07 -7.37
C THR A 53 2.92 11.13 -8.47
N LYS A 54 2.49 9.97 -8.98
CA LYS A 54 1.46 9.82 -10.01
C LYS A 54 0.11 9.48 -9.38
N SER A 55 -0.95 9.86 -10.08
CA SER A 55 -2.32 9.60 -9.66
C SER A 55 -2.73 8.12 -9.74
N LEU A 56 -1.99 7.27 -10.46
CA LEU A 56 -2.31 5.85 -10.63
C LEU A 56 -1.04 5.00 -10.58
N THR A 57 -1.04 4.00 -9.70
CA THR A 57 0.05 3.04 -9.51
C THR A 57 -0.51 1.62 -9.59
N ARG A 58 0.16 0.73 -10.31
CA ARG A 58 -0.22 -0.69 -10.42
C ARG A 58 0.92 -1.55 -9.89
N ILE A 59 0.58 -2.47 -8.99
CA ILE A 59 1.53 -3.39 -8.35
C ILE A 59 0.98 -4.80 -8.49
N GLN A 60 1.78 -5.70 -9.07
CA GLN A 60 1.43 -7.10 -9.21
C GLN A 60 1.76 -7.86 -7.93
N ILE A 61 0.84 -8.70 -7.49
CA ILE A 61 1.02 -9.59 -6.34
C ILE A 61 1.99 -10.73 -6.72
N PRO A 62 3.12 -10.88 -6.01
CA PRO A 62 4.16 -11.84 -6.38
C PRO A 62 3.81 -13.27 -6.00
N ASN A 63 3.04 -13.46 -4.93
CA ASN A 63 2.69 -14.76 -4.35
C ASN A 63 1.31 -14.72 -3.71
N GLU A 64 0.68 -15.90 -3.61
CA GLU A 64 -0.62 -16.07 -2.96
C GLU A 64 -0.56 -15.77 -1.45
N GLY A 65 -1.63 -15.18 -0.91
CA GLY A 65 -1.81 -14.92 0.52
C GLY A 65 -2.68 -13.70 0.80
N ASN A 66 -2.76 -13.29 2.07
CA ASN A 66 -3.42 -12.04 2.43
C ASN A 66 -2.51 -10.84 2.19
N TRP A 67 -3.06 -9.80 1.57
CA TRP A 67 -2.32 -8.58 1.26
C TRP A 67 -3.00 -7.32 1.78
N HIS A 68 -2.18 -6.33 2.07
CA HIS A 68 -2.56 -5.05 2.65
C HIS A 68 -1.92 -3.91 1.86
N VAL A 69 -2.65 -2.81 1.73
CA VAL A 69 -2.11 -1.55 1.22
C VAL A 69 -2.14 -0.52 2.33
N ALA A 70 -0.98 0.10 2.58
CA ALA A 70 -0.87 1.31 3.39
C ALA A 70 -0.50 2.50 2.49
N VAL A 71 -1.22 3.62 2.66
CA VAL A 71 -0.88 4.91 2.05
C VAL A 71 -0.56 5.90 3.15
N ASP A 72 0.67 6.40 3.18
CA ASP A 72 1.14 7.30 4.24
C ASP A 72 1.98 8.46 3.71
N LEU A 73 2.08 9.51 4.53
CA LEU A 73 2.94 10.67 4.28
C LEU A 73 4.19 10.65 5.18
N GLU A 74 4.51 9.54 5.85
CA GLU A 74 5.70 9.38 6.70
C GLU A 74 5.95 10.50 7.72
N GLY A 75 4.90 11.15 8.20
CA GLY A 75 4.98 12.27 9.15
C GLY A 75 5.08 13.65 8.51
N TYR A 76 5.16 13.75 7.18
CA TYR A 76 4.97 15.00 6.45
C TYR A 76 3.53 15.48 6.54
N ARG A 77 3.35 16.81 6.51
CA ARG A 77 2.04 17.45 6.48
C ARG A 77 1.45 17.36 5.07
N GLY A 78 0.14 17.17 4.99
CA GLY A 78 -0.58 17.13 3.73
C GLY A 78 -1.88 16.38 3.83
N ASN A 79 -2.65 16.39 2.75
CA ASN A 79 -3.81 15.53 2.59
C ASN A 79 -3.65 14.74 1.30
N VAL A 80 -3.85 13.43 1.40
CA VAL A 80 -3.93 12.54 0.24
C VAL A 80 -5.26 11.82 0.34
N ARG A 81 -6.01 11.77 -0.75
CA ARG A 81 -7.12 10.82 -0.90
C ARG A 81 -6.61 9.65 -1.70
N SER A 82 -7.00 8.45 -1.31
CA SER A 82 -6.64 7.25 -2.05
C SER A 82 -7.84 6.35 -2.28
N SER A 83 -7.73 5.50 -3.30
CA SER A 83 -8.63 4.37 -3.54
C SER A 83 -7.82 3.20 -4.04
N VAL A 84 -8.28 1.99 -3.73
CA VAL A 84 -7.59 0.74 -4.07
C VAL A 84 -8.60 -0.23 -4.65
N ARG A 85 -8.23 -0.86 -5.77
CA ARG A 85 -8.98 -1.98 -6.36
C ARG A 85 -8.04 -3.08 -6.84
N VAL A 86 -8.55 -4.29 -6.89
CA VAL A 86 -7.89 -5.44 -7.49
C VAL A 86 -8.50 -5.65 -8.88
N LEU A 87 -7.65 -5.81 -9.90
CA LEU A 87 -8.04 -6.05 -11.29
C LEU A 87 -8.06 -7.54 -11.61
#